data_AF-A0A252ED85-F1
#
_entry.id   AF-A0A252ED85-F1
#
_cell.length_a   1.000
_cell.length_b   1.000
_cell.length_c   1.000
_cell.angle_alpha   90.00
_cell.angle_beta   90.00
_cell.angle_gamma   90.00
#
_symmetry.space_group_name_H-M   'P 1'
#
loop_
_entity.id
_entity.type
_entity.pdbx_description
1 polymer ?
#
loop_
_entity_poly.entity_id
_entity_poly.type
_entity_poly.pdbx_seq_one_letter_code
_entity_poly.pdbx_strand_id
1 'polypeptide(L)'
;MSKPEFERSYVTDLLVTALLDVQVGQIITYKELQALVNHDIQRKHRYFLEKAVTICRRKHKRDFTTVHNVGLQRTPAQDLVQRGKGQIKRIRNAAKKGAEIMDTAERRELNQSQALEHDATRGIIAAIQTASKTRQNEHAKKGNSDPQVTL
;
A
#
# COMPACT_ATOMS: atom_id res chain seq x y z
N MET A 1 -1.28 28.05 16.89
CA MET A 1 -1.66 28.76 15.64
C MET A 1 -1.80 27.73 14.53
N SER A 2 -3.01 27.57 13.97
CA SER A 2 -3.26 26.67 12.83
C SER A 2 -2.63 27.27 11.57
N LYS A 3 -1.71 26.54 10.93
CA LYS A 3 -1.20 26.93 9.61
C LYS A 3 -2.33 26.93 8.59
N PRO A 4 -2.41 27.92 7.67
CA PRO A 4 -3.50 28.02 6.71
C PRO A 4 -3.58 26.78 5.82
N GLU A 5 -4.79 26.27 5.57
CA GLU A 5 -5.04 25.09 4.74
C GLU A 5 -4.45 25.22 3.32
N PHE A 6 -4.35 26.46 2.83
CA PHE A 6 -3.78 26.79 1.53
C PHE A 6 -2.31 26.39 1.39
N GLU A 7 -1.48 26.65 2.41
CA GLU A 7 -0.05 26.26 2.45
C GLU A 7 0.09 24.73 2.32
N ARG A 8 -0.81 23.99 2.97
CA ARG A 8 -0.80 22.53 2.93
C ARG A 8 -1.14 21.96 1.56
N SER A 9 -2.09 22.59 0.86
CA SER A 9 -2.45 22.17 -0.50
C SER A 9 -1.29 22.42 -1.45
N TYR A 10 -0.74 23.64 -1.43
CA TYR A 10 0.34 24.05 -2.34
C TYR A 10 1.59 23.18 -2.22
N VAL A 11 2.06 22.90 -1.00
CA VAL A 11 3.22 22.03 -0.76
C VAL A 11 3.00 20.62 -1.31
N THR A 12 1.79 20.09 -1.15
CA THR A 12 1.46 18.75 -1.65
C THR A 12 1.47 18.73 -3.18
N ASP A 13 0.88 19.75 -3.82
CA ASP A 13 0.78 19.83 -5.29
C ASP A 13 2.15 20.01 -5.95
N LEU A 14 3.03 20.78 -5.32
CA LEU A 14 4.44 20.90 -5.71
C LEU A 14 5.18 19.56 -5.67
N LEU A 15 5.02 18.79 -4.57
CA LEU A 15 5.61 17.46 -4.46
C LEU A 15 5.02 16.47 -5.47
N VAL A 16 3.73 16.56 -5.77
CA VAL A 16 3.08 15.73 -6.81
C VAL A 16 3.73 16.02 -8.15
N THR A 17 3.88 17.29 -8.52
CA THR A 17 4.50 17.70 -9.79
C THR A 17 5.91 17.13 -9.92
N ALA A 18 6.75 17.32 -8.90
CA ALA A 18 8.11 16.78 -8.88
C ALA A 18 8.14 15.25 -9.01
N LEU A 19 7.23 14.53 -8.35
CA LEU A 19 7.14 13.07 -8.45
C LEU A 19 6.67 12.61 -9.85
N LEU A 20 5.83 13.37 -10.54
CA LEU A 20 5.37 13.06 -11.89
C LEU A 20 6.47 13.24 -12.95
N ASP A 21 7.55 13.95 -12.66
CA ASP A 21 8.67 14.09 -13.59
C ASP A 21 9.67 12.93 -13.49
N VAL A 22 9.62 12.14 -12.41
CA VAL A 22 10.53 11.01 -12.18
C VAL A 22 10.27 9.87 -13.17
N GLN A 23 11.32 9.40 -13.84
CA GLN A 23 11.26 8.25 -14.75
C GLN A 23 11.25 6.91 -13.99
N VAL A 24 10.81 5.83 -14.64
CA VAL A 24 10.76 4.50 -14.00
C VAL A 24 12.16 4.06 -13.59
N GLY A 25 12.33 3.61 -12.34
CA GLY A 25 13.63 3.24 -11.79
C GLY A 25 14.50 4.42 -11.34
N GLN A 26 14.16 5.66 -11.72
CA GLN A 26 14.86 6.85 -11.24
C GLN A 26 14.48 7.14 -9.78
N ILE A 27 15.46 7.63 -9.03
CA ILE A 27 15.31 8.06 -7.63
C ILE A 27 15.26 9.58 -7.59
N ILE A 28 14.25 10.12 -6.92
CA ILE A 28 14.24 11.51 -6.45
C ILE A 28 14.61 11.51 -4.97
N THR A 29 15.64 12.26 -4.62
CA THR A 29 16.22 12.26 -3.27
C THR A 29 15.40 13.11 -2.31
N TYR A 30 15.52 12.81 -1.01
CA TYR A 30 14.91 13.67 0.01
C TYR A 30 15.47 15.09 -0.02
N LYS A 31 16.75 15.25 -0.38
CA LYS A 31 17.41 16.57 -0.48
C LYS A 31 16.77 17.42 -1.59
N GLU A 32 16.54 16.85 -2.76
CA GLU A 32 15.88 17.55 -3.89
C GLU A 32 14.46 17.95 -3.53
N LEU A 33 13.69 17.03 -2.93
CA LEU A 33 12.32 17.31 -2.51
C LEU A 33 12.25 18.36 -1.39
N GLN A 34 13.15 18.32 -0.41
CA GLN A 34 13.22 19.32 0.68
C GLN A 34 13.58 20.71 0.14
N ALA A 35 14.50 20.80 -0.82
CA ALA A 35 14.87 22.06 -1.46
C ALA A 35 13.68 22.71 -2.18
N LEU A 36 12.73 21.89 -2.68
CA LEU A 36 11.58 22.37 -3.43
C LEU A 36 10.47 22.97 -2.55
N VAL A 37 10.26 22.44 -1.33
CA VAL A 37 9.16 22.86 -0.46
C VAL A 37 9.59 23.56 0.84
N ASN A 38 10.89 23.69 1.09
CA ASN A 38 11.45 24.26 2.32
C ASN A 38 10.82 23.70 3.62
N HIS A 39 10.47 22.41 3.60
CA HIS A 39 9.91 21.69 4.73
C HIS A 39 10.70 20.41 4.97
N ASP A 40 10.90 20.05 6.23
CA ASP A 40 11.41 18.73 6.60
C ASP A 40 10.35 17.65 6.34
N ILE A 41 10.32 17.13 5.12
CA ILE A 41 9.42 16.06 4.68
C ILE A 41 9.91 14.65 5.07
N GLN A 42 11.07 14.52 5.73
CA GLN A 42 11.58 13.22 6.16
C GLN A 42 11.11 12.91 7.58
N ARG A 43 11.01 13.92 8.44
CA ARG A 43 10.56 13.78 9.83
C ARG A 43 9.28 14.57 10.07
N LYS A 44 9.40 15.88 10.34
CA LYS A 44 8.31 16.67 10.93
C LYS A 44 7.09 16.84 10.02
N HIS A 45 7.29 16.93 8.72
CA HIS A 45 6.25 17.19 7.72
C HIS A 45 6.09 16.06 6.72
N ARG A 46 6.43 14.83 7.14
CA ARG A 46 6.37 13.62 6.30
C ARG A 46 4.98 13.37 5.68
N TYR A 47 3.91 13.79 6.34
CA TYR A 47 2.55 13.65 5.85
C TYR A 47 2.29 14.33 4.50
N PHE A 48 3.03 15.41 4.15
CA PHE A 48 2.93 16.04 2.82
C PHE A 48 3.39 15.08 1.72
N LEU A 49 4.54 14.44 1.94
CA LEU A 49 5.10 13.49 0.98
C LEU A 49 4.22 12.24 0.86
N GLU A 50 3.69 11.73 1.98
CA GLU A 50 2.78 10.58 1.97
C GLU A 50 1.47 10.87 1.22
N LYS A 51 0.94 12.09 1.37
CA LYS A 51 -0.23 12.56 0.62
C LYS A 51 0.09 12.68 -0.87
N ALA A 52 1.23 13.27 -1.24
CA ALA A 52 1.66 13.40 -2.63
C ALA A 52 1.83 12.04 -3.32
N VAL A 53 2.50 11.07 -2.66
CA VAL A 53 2.63 9.70 -3.16
C VAL A 53 1.26 9.03 -3.32
N THR A 54 0.34 9.25 -2.37
CA THR A 54 -1.03 8.71 -2.46
C THR A 54 -1.81 9.30 -3.64
N ILE A 55 -1.66 10.59 -3.91
CA ILE A 55 -2.26 11.26 -5.08
C ILE A 55 -1.68 10.67 -6.37
N CYS A 56 -0.36 10.55 -6.47
CA CYS A 56 0.32 9.93 -7.63
C CYS A 56 -0.20 8.51 -7.90
N ARG A 57 -0.35 7.69 -6.86
CA ARG A 57 -0.84 6.31 -6.99
C ARG A 57 -2.30 6.26 -7.44
N ARG A 58 -3.18 7.05 -6.82
CA ARG A 58 -4.63 6.98 -7.08
C ARG A 58 -5.02 7.61 -8.41
N LYS A 59 -4.54 8.83 -8.67
CA LYS A 59 -4.93 9.65 -9.83
C LYS A 59 -4.07 9.35 -11.06
N HIS A 60 -2.77 9.14 -10.89
CA HIS A 60 -1.83 9.02 -12.02
C HIS A 60 -1.30 7.60 -12.23
N LYS A 61 -1.73 6.62 -11.41
CA LYS A 61 -1.27 5.22 -11.46
C LYS A 61 0.25 5.06 -11.37
N ARG A 62 0.92 5.97 -10.66
CA ARG A 62 2.35 5.92 -10.39
C ARG A 62 2.61 5.62 -8.93
N ASP A 63 3.33 4.55 -8.67
CA ASP A 63 3.70 4.15 -7.31
C ASP A 63 5.20 4.32 -7.09
N PHE A 64 5.57 4.52 -5.83
CA PHE A 64 6.94 4.80 -5.43
C PHE A 64 7.40 3.84 -4.33
N THR A 65 8.66 3.45 -4.41
CA THR A 65 9.32 2.63 -3.40
C THR A 65 10.34 3.47 -2.67
N THR A 66 10.36 3.34 -1.34
CA THR A 66 11.32 4.05 -0.50
C THR A 66 12.69 3.39 -0.63
N VAL A 67 13.68 4.19 -1.00
CA VAL A 67 15.10 3.82 -0.92
C VAL A 67 15.62 4.41 0.39
N HIS A 68 15.98 3.54 1.32
CA HIS A 68 16.29 3.92 2.70
C HIS A 68 17.38 5.00 2.76
N ASN A 69 17.12 6.09 3.49
CA ASN A 69 17.99 7.27 3.63
C ASN A 69 18.41 7.96 2.32
N VAL A 70 17.82 7.60 1.18
CA VAL A 70 18.12 8.23 -0.12
C VAL A 70 16.93 9.03 -0.62
N GLY A 71 15.77 8.39 -0.77
CA GLY A 71 14.61 9.05 -1.37
C GLY A 71 13.51 8.09 -1.82
N LEU A 72 12.82 8.48 -2.89
CA LEU A 72 11.76 7.70 -3.51
C LEU A 72 12.14 7.32 -4.93
N GLN A 73 12.06 6.03 -5.23
CA GLN A 73 12.22 5.50 -6.58
C GLN A 73 10.84 5.31 -7.21
N ARG A 74 10.66 5.70 -8.48
CA ARG A 74 9.46 5.30 -9.22
C ARG A 74 9.51 3.80 -9.48
N THR A 75 8.57 3.06 -8.89
CA THR A 75 8.62 1.60 -8.82
C THR A 75 8.49 0.97 -10.23
N PRO A 76 9.45 0.14 -10.65
CA PRO A 76 9.34 -0.68 -11.86
C PRO A 76 8.15 -1.66 -11.81
N ALA A 77 7.60 -2.01 -12.96
CA ALA A 77 6.43 -2.90 -13.04
C ALA A 77 6.69 -4.27 -12.38
N GLN A 78 7.90 -4.82 -12.53
CA GLN A 78 8.30 -6.09 -11.93
C GLN A 78 8.21 -6.05 -10.39
N ASP A 79 8.64 -4.95 -9.79
CA ASP A 79 8.59 -4.75 -8.33
C ASP A 79 7.17 -4.54 -7.82
N LEU A 80 6.27 -3.96 -8.64
CA LEU A 80 4.85 -3.84 -8.31
C LEU A 80 4.19 -5.22 -8.18
N VAL A 81 4.52 -6.15 -9.08
CA VAL A 81 4.02 -7.54 -9.00
C VAL A 81 4.50 -8.22 -7.71
N GLN A 82 5.78 -8.05 -7.36
CA GLN A 82 6.33 -8.62 -6.12
C GLN A 82 5.73 -7.98 -4.87
N ARG A 83 5.53 -6.65 -4.87
CA ARG A 83 4.81 -5.93 -3.81
C ARG A 83 3.40 -6.48 -3.64
N GLY A 84 2.66 -6.69 -4.73
CA GLY A 84 1.31 -7.28 -4.71
C GLY A 84 1.29 -8.65 -4.03
N LYS A 85 2.21 -9.54 -4.41
CA LYS A 85 2.39 -10.85 -3.75
C LYS A 85 2.69 -10.71 -2.26
N GLY A 86 3.56 -9.76 -1.90
CA GLY A 86 3.87 -9.43 -0.51
C GLY A 86 2.65 -8.98 0.29
N GLN A 87 1.76 -8.17 -0.30
CA GLN A 87 0.53 -7.73 0.37
C GLN A 87 -0.43 -8.88 0.62
N ILE A 88 -0.58 -9.81 -0.34
CA ILE A 88 -1.40 -11.03 -0.14
C ILE A 88 -0.87 -11.84 1.05
N LYS A 89 0.45 -12.00 1.17
CA LYS A 89 1.06 -12.68 2.33
C LYS A 89 0.74 -11.97 3.65
N ARG A 90 0.81 -10.63 3.68
CA ARG A 90 0.47 -9.83 4.87
C ARG A 90 -1.00 -9.97 5.25
N ILE A 91 -1.91 -9.87 4.29
CA ILE A 91 -3.36 -10.05 4.49
C ILE A 91 -3.63 -11.44 5.08
N ARG A 92 -3.02 -12.49 4.52
CA ARG A 92 -3.15 -13.86 5.04
C ARG A 92 -2.67 -13.97 6.49
N ASN A 93 -1.52 -13.40 6.81
CA ASN A 93 -0.96 -13.44 8.17
C ASN A 93 -1.82 -12.64 9.16
N ALA A 94 -2.34 -11.48 8.75
CA ALA A 94 -3.26 -10.69 9.55
C ALA A 94 -4.57 -11.46 9.82
N ALA A 95 -5.13 -12.10 8.79
CA ALA A 95 -6.31 -12.96 8.93
C ALA A 95 -6.03 -14.16 9.85
N LYS A 96 -4.84 -14.78 9.76
CA LYS A 96 -4.42 -15.84 10.69
C LYS A 96 -4.38 -15.37 12.14
N LYS A 97 -3.74 -14.22 12.40
CA LYS A 97 -3.72 -13.65 13.74
C LYS A 97 -5.14 -13.31 14.25
N GLY A 98 -6.00 -12.79 13.38
CA GLY A 98 -7.40 -12.53 13.71
C GLY A 98 -8.16 -13.81 14.08
N ALA A 99 -7.96 -14.88 13.32
CA ALA A 99 -8.52 -16.20 13.61
C ALA A 99 -8.08 -16.70 14.99
N GLU A 100 -6.78 -16.64 15.30
CA GLU A 100 -6.23 -17.07 16.58
C GLU A 100 -6.86 -16.30 17.75
N ILE A 101 -7.07 -14.98 17.62
CA ILE A 101 -7.76 -14.16 18.63
C ILE A 101 -9.23 -14.58 18.79
N MET A 102 -9.93 -14.85 17.68
CA MET A 102 -11.33 -15.27 17.75
C MET A 102 -11.48 -16.65 18.39
N ASP A 103 -10.50 -17.54 18.17
CA ASP A 103 -10.51 -18.89 18.73
C ASP A 103 -10.24 -18.89 20.25
N THR A 104 -9.75 -17.79 20.85
CA THR A 104 -9.64 -17.65 22.31
C THR A 104 -10.94 -17.26 23.01
N ALA A 105 -11.97 -16.87 22.27
CA ALA A 105 -13.24 -16.46 22.88
C ALA A 105 -14.02 -17.67 23.41
N GLU A 106 -14.38 -17.65 24.69
CA GLU A 106 -15.27 -18.66 25.27
C GLU A 106 -16.72 -18.37 24.88
N ARG A 107 -17.28 -19.20 23.99
CA ARG A 107 -18.62 -18.97 23.42
C ARG A 107 -19.74 -18.88 24.46
N ARG A 108 -19.56 -19.48 25.64
CA ARG A 108 -20.52 -19.45 26.76
C ARG A 108 -20.59 -18.07 27.44
N GLU A 109 -19.54 -17.26 27.30
CA GLU A 109 -19.46 -15.92 27.88
C GLU A 109 -20.08 -14.86 26.96
N LEU A 110 -20.43 -15.23 25.72
CA LEU A 110 -21.01 -14.33 24.74
C LEU A 110 -22.54 -14.30 24.83
N ASN A 111 -23.11 -13.10 24.71
CA ASN A 111 -24.55 -13.00 24.44
C ASN A 111 -24.87 -13.41 22.99
N GLN A 112 -26.15 -13.59 22.67
CA GLN A 112 -26.57 -14.08 21.35
C GLN A 112 -26.10 -13.19 20.19
N SER A 113 -26.13 -11.86 20.37
CA SER A 113 -25.67 -10.92 19.33
C SER A 113 -24.17 -11.06 19.10
N GLN A 114 -23.38 -11.12 20.17
CA GLN A 114 -21.93 -11.28 20.11
C GLN A 114 -21.52 -12.63 19.50
N ALA A 115 -22.26 -13.71 19.80
CA ALA A 115 -22.01 -15.02 19.22
C ALA A 115 -22.26 -15.03 17.69
N LEU A 116 -23.29 -14.33 17.22
CA LEU A 116 -23.57 -14.17 15.79
C LEU A 116 -22.49 -13.34 15.08
N GLU A 117 -22.06 -12.23 15.69
CA GLU A 117 -20.96 -11.42 15.17
C GLU A 117 -19.63 -12.19 15.14
N HIS A 118 -19.39 -13.03 16.15
CA HIS A 118 -18.22 -13.92 16.20
C HIS A 118 -18.21 -14.88 15.02
N ASP A 119 -19.29 -15.61 14.78
CA ASP A 119 -19.40 -16.57 13.68
C ASP A 119 -19.25 -15.88 12.31
N ALA A 120 -19.92 -14.74 12.11
CA ALA A 120 -19.84 -13.98 10.87
C ALA A 120 -18.40 -13.49 10.60
N THR A 121 -17.76 -12.92 11.61
CA THR A 121 -16.38 -12.43 11.52
C THR A 121 -15.41 -13.58 11.27
N ARG A 122 -15.57 -14.71 11.95
CA ARG A 122 -14.74 -15.91 11.76
C ARG A 122 -14.87 -16.47 10.35
N GLY A 123 -16.09 -16.48 9.80
CA GLY A 123 -16.37 -16.88 8.42
C GLY A 123 -15.65 -15.99 7.40
N ILE A 124 -15.70 -14.66 7.56
CA ILE A 124 -14.98 -13.72 6.68
C ILE A 124 -13.47 -13.96 6.76
N ILE A 125 -12.92 -14.13 7.97
CA ILE A 125 -11.50 -14.42 8.18
C ILE A 125 -11.10 -15.70 7.46
N ALA A 126 -11.89 -16.78 7.61
CA ALA A 126 -11.63 -18.06 6.96
C ALA A 126 -11.66 -17.95 5.42
N ALA A 127 -12.60 -17.17 4.87
CA ALA A 127 -12.68 -16.90 3.45
C ALA A 127 -11.43 -16.16 2.95
N ILE A 128 -10.98 -15.11 3.66
CA ILE A 128 -9.74 -14.37 3.33
C ILE A 128 -8.53 -15.31 3.38
N GLN A 129 -8.39 -16.13 4.42
CA GLN A 129 -7.30 -17.09 4.53
C GLN A 129 -7.26 -18.05 3.35
N THR A 130 -8.41 -18.54 2.92
CA THR A 130 -8.55 -19.49 1.80
C THR A 130 -8.25 -18.84 0.46
N ALA A 131 -8.89 -17.69 0.17
CA ALA A 131 -8.69 -16.95 -1.08
C ALA A 131 -7.25 -16.42 -1.21
N SER A 132 -6.61 -16.08 -0.08
CA SER A 132 -5.24 -15.59 -0.07
C SER A 132 -4.19 -16.68 -0.19
N LYS A 133 -4.53 -17.99 -0.21
CA LYS A 133 -3.53 -19.07 -0.41
C LYS A 133 -2.91 -18.95 -1.80
N THR A 134 -1.57 -18.95 -1.87
CA THR A 134 -0.86 -18.86 -3.15
C THR A 134 -1.16 -20.13 -3.94
N ARG A 135 -1.95 -20.02 -5.02
CA ARG A 135 -2.08 -21.09 -6.00
C ARG A 135 -1.02 -20.87 -7.07
N GLN A 136 -0.27 -21.92 -7.40
CA GLN A 136 0.49 -21.89 -8.65
C GLN A 136 -0.53 -22.02 -9.78
N ASN A 137 -0.65 -21.00 -10.62
CA ASN A 137 -1.47 -21.11 -11.83
C ASN A 137 -0.71 -21.99 -12.83
N GLU A 138 -1.05 -23.27 -12.89
CA GLU A 138 -0.50 -24.21 -13.89
C GLU A 138 -0.83 -23.73 -15.32
N HIS A 139 -1.94 -23.00 -15.50
CA HIS A 139 -2.35 -22.39 -16.77
C HIS A 139 -1.56 -21.13 -17.17
N ALA A 140 -0.80 -20.50 -16.27
CA ALA A 140 0.06 -19.35 -16.62
C ALA A 140 1.28 -19.75 -17.48
N LYS A 141 1.49 -21.06 -17.71
CA LYS A 141 2.52 -21.57 -18.63
C LYS A 141 2.11 -21.56 -20.09
N LYS A 142 0.81 -21.41 -20.41
CA LYS A 142 0.38 -21.15 -21.79
C LYS A 142 0.55 -19.66 -22.02
N GLY A 143 1.45 -19.28 -22.93
CA GLY A 143 1.74 -17.90 -23.30
C GLY A 143 0.43 -17.15 -23.51
N ASN A 144 0.12 -16.23 -22.60
CA ASN A 144 -1.11 -15.48 -22.65
C ASN A 144 -0.94 -14.42 -23.73
N SER A 145 -1.86 -14.37 -24.69
CA SER A 145 -1.95 -13.31 -25.70
C SER A 145 -2.49 -12.03 -25.06
N ASP A 146 -1.83 -11.53 -24.02
CA ASP A 146 -2.11 -10.21 -23.47
C ASP A 146 -1.47 -9.19 -24.41
N PRO A 147 -2.25 -8.31 -25.06
CA PRO A 147 -1.72 -7.31 -25.98
C PRO A 147 -0.74 -6.33 -25.31
N GLN A 148 -0.67 -6.29 -23.99
CA GLN A 148 0.27 -5.46 -23.22
C GLN A 148 1.55 -6.19 -22.83
N VAL A 149 1.65 -7.51 -23.06
CA VAL A 149 2.82 -8.33 -22.76
C VAL A 149 3.41 -8.80 -24.08
N THR A 150 4.23 -7.95 -24.71
CA THR A 150 5.06 -8.35 -25.86
C THR A 150 6.25 -9.12 -25.30
N LEU A 151 6.37 -10.40 -25.70
CA LEU A 151 7.50 -11.27 -25.37
C LEU A 151 8.77 -10.82 -26.10
#